data_AF-A0A1F7MKX2-F1
#
_entry.id   AF-A0A1F7MKX2-F1
#
_cell.length_a   1.000
_cell.length_b   1.000
_cell.length_c   1.000
_cell.angle_alpha   90.00
_cell.angle_beta   90.00
_cell.angle_gamma   90.00
#
_symmetry.space_group_name_H-M   'P 1'
#
loop_
_entity.id
_entity.type
_entity.pdbx_description
1 polymer ?
#
loop_
_entity_poly.entity_id
_entity_poly.type
_entity_poly.pdbx_seq_one_letter_code
_entity_poly.pdbx_strand_id
1 'polypeptide(L)' 'MFRRFAMELTLNQEERGETTRLLEEAFRELRVEIHHTHDSEDKERLKHRERVLRGLLERLGVELS' A
#
# COMPACT_ATOMS: atom_id res chain seq x y z
N MET A 1 16.06 -7.92 15.99
CA MET A 1 16.51 -6.54 15.67
C MET A 1 16.34 -6.33 14.17
N PHE A 2 15.25 -5.70 13.73
CA PHE A 2 15.03 -5.43 12.30
C PHE A 2 15.86 -4.20 11.90
N ARG A 3 16.84 -4.37 11.02
CA ARG A 3 17.55 -3.25 10.41
C ARG A 3 16.56 -2.44 9.57
N ARG A 4 16.47 -1.13 9.82
CA ARG A 4 15.84 -0.20 8.87
C ARG A 4 16.74 -0.10 7.65
N PHE A 5 16.30 -0.66 6.53
CA PHE A 5 16.85 -0.33 5.22
C PHE A 5 16.05 0.86 4.68
N ALA A 6 16.75 1.96 4.38
CA ALA A 6 16.19 3.08 3.64
C ALA A 6 16.60 2.90 2.18
N MET A 7 15.61 2.97 1.28
CA MET A 7 15.81 3.03 -0.16
C MET A 7 15.38 4.43 -0.60
N GLU A 8 16.25 5.11 -1.35
CA GLU A 8 15.94 6.41 -1.94
C GLU A 8 15.51 6.18 -3.39
N LEU A 9 14.33 6.67 -3.73
CA LEU A 9 13.74 6.55 -5.06
C LEU A 9 13.33 7.96 -5.51
N THR A 10 13.97 8.45 -6.56
CA THR A 10 13.62 9.73 -7.19
C THR A 10 12.63 9.46 -8.31
N LEU A 11 11.43 10.01 -8.19
CA LEU A 11 10.39 9.92 -9.21
C LEU A 11 10.21 11.30 -9.86
N ASN A 12 10.13 11.33 -11.19
CA ASN A 12 9.63 12.49 -11.89
C ASN A 12 8.09 12.64 -11.68
N GLN A 13 7.50 13.71 -12.19
CA GLN A 13 6.08 13.99 -11.96
C GLN A 13 5.14 12.92 -12.54
N GLU A 14 5.45 12.41 -13.74
CA GLU A 14 4.69 11.36 -14.42
C GLU A 14 4.79 10.04 -13.65
N GLU A 15 6.02 9.63 -13.31
CA GLU A 15 6.28 8.41 -12.53
C GLU A 15 5.60 8.46 -11.16
N ARG A 16 5.61 9.61 -10.50
CA ARG A 16 4.89 9.81 -9.24
C ARG A 16 3.39 9.65 -9.44
N GLY A 17 2.82 10.25 -10.49
CA GLY A 17 1.41 10.15 -10.81
C GLY A 17 0.97 8.70 -11.06
N GLU A 18 1.68 7.99 -11.94
CA GLU A 18 1.37 6.60 -12.26
C GLU A 18 1.60 5.67 -11.08
N THR A 19 2.70 5.84 -10.33
CA THR A 19 2.96 5.04 -9.12
C THR A 19 1.84 5.26 -8.08
N THR A 20 1.40 6.50 -7.90
CA THR A 20 0.30 6.82 -6.97
C THR A 20 -0.98 6.12 -7.41
N ARG A 21 -1.34 6.24 -8.68
CA ARG A 21 -2.55 5.61 -9.25
C ARG A 21 -2.54 4.09 -9.07
N LEU A 22 -1.43 3.44 -9.41
CA LEU A 22 -1.27 1.98 -9.27
C LEU A 22 -1.39 1.53 -7.81
N LEU A 23 -0.78 2.28 -6.88
CA LEU A 23 -0.86 1.96 -5.46
C LEU A 23 -2.27 2.17 -4.89
N GLU A 24 -2.98 3.23 -5.31
CA GLU A 24 -4.37 3.47 -4.90
C GLU A 24 -5.34 2.41 -5.44
N GLU A 25 -5.16 1.97 -6.68
CA GLU A 25 -5.92 0.88 -7.29
C GLU A 25 -5.71 -0.42 -6.51
N ALA A 26 -4.45 -0.83 -6.31
CA ALA A 26 -4.12 -2.00 -5.51
C ALA A 26 -4.65 -1.91 -4.07
N PHE A 27 -4.62 -0.71 -3.47
CA PHE A 27 -5.15 -0.49 -2.12
C PHE A 27 -6.68 -0.68 -2.07
N ARG A 28 -7.41 -0.16 -3.06
CA ARG A 28 -8.87 -0.33 -3.16
C ARG A 28 -9.26 -1.79 -3.37
N GLU A 29 -8.61 -2.47 -4.30
CA GLU A 29 -8.83 -3.90 -4.56
C GLU A 29 -8.59 -4.74 -3.30
N LEU A 30 -7.50 -4.46 -2.60
CA LEU A 30 -7.15 -5.17 -1.37
C LEU A 30 -8.19 -4.97 -0.26
N ARG A 31 -8.76 -3.77 -0.11
CA ARG A 31 -9.85 -3.53 0.86
C ARG A 31 -11.10 -4.36 0.55
N VAL A 32 -11.43 -4.51 -0.73
CA VAL A 32 -12.53 -5.39 -1.17
C VAL A 32 -12.21 -6.85 -0.87
N GLU A 33 -10.99 -7.30 -1.16
CA GLU A 33 -10.53 -8.66 -0.85
C GLU A 33 -10.61 -8.97 0.65
N ILE A 34 -10.18 -8.04 1.51
CA ILE A 34 -10.29 -8.17 2.98
C ILE A 34 -11.74 -8.30 3.42
N HIS A 35 -12.65 -7.55 2.79
CA HIS A 35 -14.07 -7.58 3.12
C HIS A 35 -14.69 -8.94 2.83
N HIS A 36 -14.32 -9.57 1.72
CA HIS A 36 -14.81 -10.89 1.29
C HIS A 36 -14.06 -12.08 1.91
N THR A 37 -12.91 -11.84 2.56
CA THR A 37 -12.12 -12.91 3.20
C THR A 37 -12.65 -13.21 4.61
N HIS A 38 -13.01 -14.47 4.82
CA HIS A 38 -13.53 -14.99 6.10
C HIS A 38 -12.50 -15.79 6.90
N ASP A 39 -11.51 -16.39 6.23
CA ASP A 39 -10.41 -17.08 6.91
C ASP A 39 -9.53 -16.08 7.67
N SER A 40 -9.22 -16.38 8.93
CA SER A 40 -8.52 -15.45 9.81
C SER A 40 -7.05 -15.25 9.44
N GLU A 41 -6.37 -16.30 8.96
CA GLU A 41 -4.95 -16.23 8.62
C GLU A 41 -4.75 -15.45 7.31
N ASP A 42 -5.56 -15.76 6.31
CA ASP A 42 -5.59 -15.02 5.05
C ASP A 42 -5.94 -13.55 5.27
N LYS A 43 -6.92 -13.26 6.14
CA LYS A 43 -7.32 -11.89 6.45
C LYS A 43 -6.21 -11.08 7.12
N GLU A 44 -5.43 -11.68 8.01
CA GLU A 44 -4.29 -11.00 8.63
C GLU A 44 -3.15 -10.74 7.64
N ARG A 45 -2.89 -11.66 6.71
CA ARG A 45 -1.95 -11.44 5.59
C ARG A 45 -2.41 -10.26 4.72
N LEU A 46 -3.71 -10.16 4.41
CA LEU A 46 -4.26 -9.07 3.62
C LEU A 46 -4.19 -7.73 4.35
N LYS A 47 -4.55 -7.67 5.64
CA LYS A 47 -4.37 -6.46 6.46
C LYS A 47 -2.92 -6.03 6.58
N HIS A 48 -1.97 -6.98 6.60
CA HIS A 48 -0.55 -6.62 6.56
C HIS A 48 -0.19 -5.91 5.25
N ARG A 49 -0.62 -6.45 4.11
CA ARG A 49 -0.43 -5.81 2.79
C ARG A 49 -1.08 -4.42 2.75
N GLU A 50 -2.26 -4.26 3.35
CA GLU A 50 -2.98 -2.97 3.44
C GLU A 50 -2.14 -1.94 4.20
N ARG A 51 -1.57 -2.31 5.35
CA ARG A 51 -0.69 -1.43 6.12
C ARG A 51 0.56 -1.02 5.33
N VAL A 52 1.13 -1.93 4.55
CA VAL A 52 2.29 -1.63 3.69
C VAL A 52 1.92 -0.61 2.60
N LEU A 53 0.83 -0.85 1.87
CA LEU A 53 0.36 0.05 0.82
C LEU A 53 -0.02 1.43 1.37
N ARG A 54 -0.75 1.46 2.49
CA ARG A 54 -1.07 2.71 3.20
C ARG A 54 0.19 3.51 3.52
N GLY A 55 1.21 2.87 4.10
CA GLY A 55 2.46 3.56 4.41
C GLY A 55 3.24 4.03 3.18
N LEU A 56 3.13 3.35 2.03
CA LEU A 56 3.69 3.83 0.76
C LEU A 56 2.95 5.07 0.24
N LEU A 57 1.62 5.03 0.24
CA LEU A 57 0.77 6.15 -0.20
C LEU A 57 0.96 7.39 0.67
N GLU A 58 1.03 7.24 2.00
CA GLU A 58 1.33 8.34 2.93
C GLU A 58 2.71 8.97 2.65
N ARG A 59 3.73 8.15 2.33
CA ARG A 59 5.06 8.66 1.92
C ARG A 59 5.06 9.38 0.58
N LEU A 60 4.12 9.05 -0.31
CA LEU A 60 3.90 9.78 -1.56
C LEU A 60 3.04 11.04 -1.38
N GLY A 61 2.56 11.30 -0.16
CA GLY A 61 1.75 12.48 0.19
C GLY A 61 0.27 12.33 -0.17
N VAL A 62 -0.25 11.10 -0.26
CA VAL A 62 -1.66 10.83 -0.53
C VAL A 62 -2.43 10.78 0.80
N GLU A 63 -3.53 11.54 0.87
CA GLU A 63 -4.46 11.48 2.00
C GLU A 63 -5.50 10.39 1.78
N LEU A 64 -5.41 9.32 2.56
CA LEU A 64 -6.36 8.21 2.50
C LEU A 64 -7.50 8.44 3.50
N SER A 65 -8.74 8.34 3.01
CA SER A 65 -9.98 8.44 3.80
C SER A 65 -10.63 7.08 4.10
#